data_AF-A0A2D4GTL5-F1
#
_entry.id   AF-A0A2D4GTL5-F1
#
_cell.length_a   1.000
_cell.length_b   1.000
_cell.length_c   1.000
_cell.angle_alpha   90.00
_cell.angle_beta   90.00
_cell.angle_gamma   90.00
#
_symmetry.space_group_name_H-M   'P 1'
#
loop_
_entity.id
_entity.type
_entity.pdbx_description
1 polymer ?
#
loop_
_entity_poly.entity_id
_entity_poly.type
_entity_poly.pdbx_seq_one_letter_code
_entity_poly.pdbx_strand_id
1 'polypeptide(L)'
;MVSGLDRLPWWGAIVGGTVVARCLVFPIIVKCQQQATNLNNHYPQMNEMNSRISDARKSGNQKEFIKAYTELNQYQKAHNLNPKVGFLAPLIQMPIFISFFFALRKMAECPVPSMQTGGLLWFTDL
;
A
#
# COMPACT_ATOMS: atom_id res chain seq x y z
N MET A 1 2.88 -21.62 36.65
CA MET A 1 2.13 -21.24 35.44
C MET A 1 2.70 -19.94 34.90
N VAL A 2 3.77 -19.97 34.12
CA VAL A 2 4.03 -19.01 33.04
C VAL A 2 4.64 -19.83 31.91
N SER A 3 4.02 -19.66 30.75
CA SER A 3 3.96 -20.56 29.61
C SER A 3 4.95 -20.15 28.53
N GLY A 4 5.92 -21.02 28.18
CA GLY A 4 6.50 -21.23 26.84
C GLY A 4 7.09 -20.07 26.01
N LEU A 5 6.88 -18.80 26.37
CA LEU A 5 7.28 -17.61 25.61
C LEU A 5 8.71 -17.15 25.94
N ASP A 6 9.28 -17.60 27.06
CA ASP A 6 10.57 -17.13 27.59
C ASP A 6 11.80 -17.58 26.78
N ARG A 7 11.62 -18.27 25.64
CA ARG A 7 12.71 -18.78 24.78
C ARG A 7 12.69 -18.26 23.35
N LEU A 8 11.72 -17.44 22.97
CA LEU A 8 11.71 -16.92 21.60
C LEU A 8 12.72 -15.76 21.49
N PRO A 9 13.74 -15.86 20.63
CA PRO A 9 14.62 -14.74 20.41
C PRO A 9 13.81 -13.56 19.83
N TRP A 10 14.17 -12.32 20.18
CA TRP A 10 13.40 -11.13 19.81
C TRP A 10 13.21 -11.00 18.29
N TRP A 11 14.18 -11.44 17.48
CA TRP A 11 14.00 -11.51 16.03
C TRP A 11 12.85 -12.42 15.60
N GLY A 12 12.63 -13.54 16.32
CA GLY A 12 11.54 -14.46 16.08
C GLY A 12 10.18 -13.82 16.41
N ALA A 13 10.12 -12.99 17.44
CA ALA A 13 8.93 -12.20 17.76
C ALA A 13 8.64 -11.14 16.68
N ILE A 14 9.68 -10.46 16.16
CA ILE A 14 9.54 -9.47 15.07
C ILE A 14 9.08 -10.15 13.78
N VAL A 15 9.72 -11.25 13.39
CA VAL A 15 9.35 -12.03 12.21
C VAL A 15 7.93 -12.57 12.36
N GLY A 16 7.61 -13.17 13.51
CA GLY A 16 6.27 -13.69 13.81
C GLY A 16 5.20 -12.61 13.75
N GLY A 17 5.43 -11.46 14.38
CA GLY A 17 4.51 -10.31 14.35
C GLY A 17 4.33 -9.76 12.93
N THR A 18 5.39 -9.70 12.15
CA THR A 18 5.34 -9.26 10.75
C THR A 18 4.53 -10.23 9.89
N VAL A 19 4.73 -11.55 10.05
CA VAL A 19 3.99 -12.58 9.31
C VAL A 19 2.51 -12.52 9.66
N VAL A 20 2.16 -12.45 10.95
CA VAL A 20 0.75 -12.34 11.39
C VAL A 20 0.10 -11.08 10.81
N ALA A 21 0.75 -9.92 10.94
CA ALA A 21 0.23 -8.68 10.37
C ALA A 21 0.07 -8.76 8.84
N ARG A 22 1.04 -9.36 8.13
CA ARG A 22 0.96 -9.59 6.68
C ARG A 22 -0.20 -10.51 6.34
N CYS A 23 -0.40 -11.62 7.05
CA CYS A 23 -1.50 -12.55 6.81
C CYS A 23 -2.87 -11.88 6.99
N LEU A 24 -3.03 -11.01 8.00
CA LEU A 24 -4.27 -10.28 8.25
C LEU A 24 -4.61 -9.29 7.12
N VAL A 25 -3.60 -8.59 6.60
CA VAL A 25 -3.79 -7.52 5.61
C VAL A 25 -3.72 -8.02 4.17
N PHE A 26 -3.10 -9.18 3.94
CA PHE A 26 -2.97 -9.84 2.64
C PHE A 26 -4.27 -9.90 1.82
N PRO A 27 -5.42 -10.39 2.34
CA PRO A 27 -6.64 -10.46 1.53
C PRO A 27 -7.14 -9.09 1.07
N ILE A 28 -6.91 -8.03 1.86
CA ILE A 28 -7.29 -6.66 1.51
C ILE A 28 -6.38 -6.14 0.40
N ILE A 29 -5.07 -6.34 0.52
CA ILE A 29 -4.07 -5.94 -0.48
C ILE A 29 -4.35 -6.62 -1.82
N VAL A 30 -4.65 -7.93 -1.83
CA VAL A 30 -4.97 -8.67 -3.05
C VAL A 30 -6.17 -8.08 -3.76
N LYS A 31 -7.25 -7.74 -3.04
CA LYS A 31 -8.41 -7.06 -3.63
C LYS A 31 -8.06 -5.69 -4.21
N CYS A 32 -7.23 -4.91 -3.52
CA CYS A 32 -6.76 -3.60 -4.02
C CYS A 32 -5.93 -3.77 -5.30
N GLN A 33 -5.06 -4.78 -5.36
CA GLN A 33 -4.23 -5.08 -6.52
C GLN A 33 -5.06 -5.53 -7.72
N GLN A 34 -6.07 -6.39 -7.52
CA GLN A 34 -6.98 -6.80 -8.60
C GLN A 34 -7.66 -5.59 -9.26
N GLN A 35 -8.13 -4.64 -8.45
CA GLN A 35 -8.74 -3.40 -8.95
C GLN A 35 -7.72 -2.50 -9.66
N ALA A 36 -6.49 -2.41 -9.13
CA ALA A 36 -5.42 -1.66 -9.78
C ALA A 36 -5.02 -2.27 -11.13
N THR A 37 -4.98 -3.61 -11.23
CA THR A 37 -4.74 -4.32 -12.49
C THR A 37 -5.87 -4.06 -13.50
N ASN A 38 -7.14 -4.10 -13.04
CA ASN A 38 -8.27 -3.74 -13.90
C ASN A 38 -8.12 -2.32 -14.45
N LEU A 39 -7.82 -1.34 -13.60
CA LEU A 39 -7.56 0.03 -14.03
C LEU A 39 -6.39 0.13 -15.02
N ASN A 40 -5.30 -0.61 -14.78
CA ASN A 40 -4.12 -0.62 -15.63
C ASN A 40 -4.43 -1.14 -17.04
N ASN A 41 -5.32 -2.12 -17.18
CA ASN A 41 -5.75 -2.64 -18.48
C ASN A 41 -6.51 -1.61 -19.32
N HIS A 42 -7.23 -0.69 -18.66
CA HIS A 42 -7.96 0.40 -19.31
C HIS A 42 -7.15 1.69 -19.43
N TYR A 43 -5.95 1.73 -18.86
CA TYR A 43 -5.08 2.91 -18.85
C TYR A 43 -4.74 3.41 -20.26
N PRO A 44 -4.41 2.56 -21.26
CA PRO A 44 -4.11 3.02 -22.62
C PRO A 44 -5.28 3.79 -23.26
N GLN A 45 -6.51 3.26 -23.16
CA GLN A 45 -7.71 3.88 -23.72
C GLN A 45 -8.05 5.17 -22.97
N MET A 46 -7.97 5.16 -21.64
CA MET A 46 -8.14 6.38 -20.84
C MET A 46 -7.11 7.44 -21.20
N ASN A 47 -5.87 7.05 -21.51
CA ASN A 47 -4.81 7.97 -21.89
C ASN A 47 -5.12 8.65 -23.24
N GLU A 48 -5.65 7.92 -24.21
CA GLU A 48 -6.14 8.48 -25.47
C GLU A 48 -7.31 9.47 -25.25
N MET A 49 -8.26 9.14 -24.38
CA MET A 49 -9.35 10.06 -24.04
C MET A 49 -8.82 11.32 -23.33
N ASN A 50 -7.82 11.17 -22.47
CA ASN A 50 -7.17 12.29 -21.79
C ASN A 50 -6.36 13.20 -22.74
N SER A 51 -5.80 12.67 -23.83
CA SER A 51 -5.14 13.51 -24.84
C SER A 51 -6.15 14.43 -25.52
N ARG A 52 -7.34 13.92 -25.88
CA ARG A 52 -8.44 14.73 -26.46
C ARG A 52 -8.89 15.84 -25.51
N ILE A 53 -9.00 15.55 -24.21
CA ILE A 53 -9.29 16.57 -23.19
C ILE A 53 -8.19 17.64 -23.14
N SER A 54 -6.94 17.23 -23.22
CA SER A 54 -5.79 18.13 -23.20
C SER A 54 -5.74 19.02 -24.44
N ASP A 55 -6.05 18.49 -25.62
CA ASP A 55 -6.08 19.22 -26.89
C ASP A 55 -7.26 20.19 -26.95
N ALA A 56 -8.44 19.78 -26.47
CA ALA A 56 -9.60 20.66 -26.32
C ALA A 56 -9.33 21.83 -25.35
N ARG A 57 -8.60 21.56 -24.25
CA ARG A 57 -8.18 22.59 -23.30
C ARG A 57 -7.19 23.57 -23.93
N LYS A 58 -6.19 23.09 -24.67
CA LYS A 58 -5.19 23.93 -25.34
C LYS A 58 -5.81 24.81 -26.43
N SER A 59 -6.77 24.27 -27.18
CA SER A 59 -7.48 25.01 -28.23
C SER A 59 -8.52 26.01 -27.70
N GLY A 60 -8.78 26.03 -26.39
CA GLY A 60 -9.83 26.88 -25.79
C GLY A 60 -11.26 26.45 -26.15
N ASN A 61 -11.44 25.27 -26.74
CA ASN A 61 -12.74 24.77 -27.14
C ASN A 61 -13.50 24.16 -25.96
N GLN A 62 -14.23 25.01 -25.23
CA GLN A 62 -14.98 24.63 -24.05
C GLN A 62 -16.01 23.52 -24.30
N LYS A 63 -16.67 23.52 -25.48
CA LYS A 63 -17.68 22.52 -25.82
C LYS A 63 -17.05 21.13 -25.97
N GLU A 64 -15.94 21.07 -26.70
CA GLU A 64 -15.21 19.82 -26.89
C GLU A 64 -14.59 19.31 -25.59
N PHE A 65 -14.11 20.22 -24.74
CA PHE A 65 -13.62 19.87 -23.41
C PHE A 65 -14.71 19.19 -22.56
N ILE A 66 -15.91 19.78 -22.49
CA ILE A 66 -17.03 19.22 -21.72
C ILE A 66 -17.42 17.85 -22.28
N LYS A 67 -17.47 17.72 -23.60
CA LYS A 67 -17.82 16.45 -24.28
C LYS A 67 -16.80 15.37 -23.98
N ALA A 68 -15.51 15.60 -24.25
CA ALA A 68 -14.44 14.63 -24.02
C ALA A 68 -14.33 14.23 -22.53
N TYR A 69 -14.51 15.18 -21.62
CA TYR A 69 -14.53 14.91 -20.19
C TYR A 69 -15.73 14.04 -19.79
N THR A 70 -16.90 14.29 -20.36
CA THR A 70 -18.11 13.49 -20.11
C THR A 70 -17.95 12.06 -20.63
N GLU A 71 -17.38 11.89 -21.82
CA GLU A 71 -17.06 10.58 -22.38
C GLU A 71 -16.11 9.79 -21.48
N LEU A 72 -15.04 10.40 -20.97
CA LEU A 72 -14.11 9.76 -20.04
C LEU A 72 -14.83 9.30 -18.76
N ASN A 73 -15.67 10.15 -18.18
CA ASN A 73 -16.45 9.80 -16.99
C ASN A 73 -17.45 8.67 -17.25
N GLN A 74 -18.12 8.67 -18.40
CA GLN A 74 -19.03 7.59 -18.80
C GLN A 74 -18.27 6.27 -19.00
N TYR A 75 -17.11 6.31 -19.64
CA TYR A 75 -16.26 5.15 -19.84
C TYR A 75 -15.79 4.54 -18.50
N GLN A 76 -15.34 5.37 -17.57
CA GLN A 76 -14.95 4.93 -16.22
C GLN A 76 -16.12 4.29 -15.47
N LYS A 77 -17.31 4.89 -15.52
CA LYS A 77 -18.53 4.34 -14.90
C LYS A 77 -18.95 3.01 -15.53
N ALA A 78 -18.96 2.92 -16.87
CA ALA A 78 -19.34 1.71 -17.59
C ALA A 78 -18.43 0.52 -17.26
N HIS A 79 -17.14 0.77 -17.01
CA HIS A 79 -16.16 -0.26 -16.68
C HIS A 79 -15.89 -0.39 -15.17
N ASN A 80 -16.68 0.28 -14.32
CA ASN A 80 -16.53 0.31 -12.86
C ASN A 80 -15.10 0.65 -12.40
N LEU A 81 -14.43 1.54 -13.14
CA LEU A 81 -13.06 1.96 -12.86
C LEU A 81 -13.05 3.00 -11.75
N ASN A 82 -12.43 2.65 -10.63
CA ASN A 82 -12.33 3.54 -9.49
C ASN A 82 -10.85 3.92 -9.26
N PRO A 83 -10.40 5.09 -9.77
CA PRO A 83 -9.00 5.50 -9.70
C PRO A 83 -8.49 5.67 -8.25
N LYS A 84 -9.40 5.80 -7.28
CA LYS A 84 -9.07 5.90 -5.85
C LYS A 84 -8.52 4.60 -5.27
N VAL A 85 -8.80 3.44 -5.88
CA VAL A 85 -8.38 2.14 -5.34
C VAL A 85 -6.86 1.98 -5.38
N GLY A 86 -6.19 2.56 -6.37
CA GLY A 86 -4.72 2.58 -6.42
C GLY A 86 -4.07 3.34 -5.27
N PHE A 87 -4.75 4.36 -4.73
CA PHE A 87 -4.26 5.14 -3.58
C PHE A 87 -4.54 4.46 -2.24
N LEU A 88 -5.46 3.50 -2.20
CA LEU A 88 -5.90 2.84 -0.97
C LEU A 88 -4.83 1.90 -0.38
N ALA A 89 -4.04 1.23 -1.22
CA ALA A 89 -3.01 0.30 -0.76
C ALA A 89 -1.87 1.01 0.01
N PRO A 90 -1.25 2.10 -0.49
CA PRO A 90 -0.27 2.88 0.27
C PRO A 90 -0.85 3.46 1.58
N LEU A 91 -2.10 3.93 1.55
CA LEU A 91 -2.77 4.48 2.73
C LEU A 91 -2.92 3.45 3.86
N ILE A 92 -3.19 2.18 3.54
CA ILE A 92 -3.29 1.10 4.53
C ILE A 92 -1.89 0.68 5.02
N GLN A 93 -0.90 0.68 4.13
CA GLN A 93 0.46 0.24 4.45
C GLN A 93 1.20 1.24 5.37
N MET A 94 0.98 2.54 5.19
CA MET A 94 1.65 3.60 5.96
C MET A 94 1.47 3.46 7.49
N PRO A 95 0.24 3.36 8.03
CA PRO A 95 0.02 3.19 9.47
C PRO A 95 0.67 1.93 10.04
N ILE A 96 0.64 0.82 9.30
CA ILE A 96 1.29 -0.42 9.70
C ILE A 96 2.80 -0.21 9.81
N PHE A 97 3.40 0.39 8.78
CA PHE A 97 4.83 0.69 8.78
C PHE A 97 5.22 1.63 9.93
N ILE A 98 4.48 2.71 10.13
CA ILE A 98 4.71 3.68 11.20
C ILE A 98 4.59 3.01 12.59
N SER A 99 3.58 2.16 12.78
CA SER A 99 3.37 1.42 14.02
C SER A 99 4.55 0.49 14.34
N PHE A 100 4.98 -0.34 13.38
CA PHE A 100 6.13 -1.22 13.55
C PHE A 100 7.43 -0.44 13.76
N PHE A 101 7.64 0.66 13.04
CA PHE A 101 8.81 1.51 13.21
C PHE A 101 8.90 2.10 14.63
N PHE A 102 7.81 2.69 15.14
CA PHE A 102 7.81 3.23 16.50
C PHE A 102 7.94 2.13 17.56
N ALA A 103 7.34 0.96 17.34
CA ALA A 103 7.49 -0.18 18.24
C ALA A 103 8.95 -0.63 18.32
N LEU A 104 9.60 -0.85 17.18
CA LEU A 104 11.02 -1.22 17.11
C LEU A 104 11.92 -0.15 17.73
N ARG A 105 11.68 1.12 17.41
CA ARG A 105 12.45 2.24 17.98
C ARG A 105 12.33 2.32 19.49
N LYS A 106 11.11 2.15 20.05
CA LYS A 106 10.89 2.17 21.50
C LYS A 106 11.51 0.96 22.20
N MET A 107 11.49 -0.20 21.54
CA MET A 107 12.17 -1.40 22.04
C MET A 107 13.70 -1.22 22.04
N ALA A 108 14.29 -0.51 21.07
CA ALA A 108 15.71 -0.18 21.07
C ALA A 108 16.09 0.90 22.11
N GLU A 109 15.23 1.89 22.35
CA GLU A 109 15.44 2.97 23.33
C GLU A 109 15.36 2.49 24.79
N CYS A 110 14.62 1.42 25.07
CA CYS A 110 14.56 0.79 26.38
C CYS A 110 15.51 -0.41 26.35
N PRO A 111 16.74 -0.33 26.87
CA PRO A 111 17.78 -1.33 26.64
C PRO A 111 17.40 -2.66 27.29
N VAL A 112 16.66 -3.48 26.56
CA VAL A 112 16.38 -4.86 26.96
C VAL A 112 17.69 -5.62 26.73
N PRO A 113 18.35 -6.18 27.77
CA PRO A 113 19.67 -6.82 27.61
C PRO A 113 19.70 -7.89 26.51
N SER A 114 18.55 -8.53 26.26
CA SER A 114 18.33 -9.54 25.22
C SER A 114 18.27 -9.01 23.77
N MET A 115 18.16 -7.69 23.55
CA MET A 115 18.30 -7.07 22.22
C MET A 115 19.75 -6.71 21.91
N GLN A 116 20.58 -6.46 22.93
CA GLN A 116 22.00 -6.12 22.77
C GLN A 116 22.89 -7.34 22.47
N THR A 117 22.40 -8.56 22.73
CA THR A 117 23.10 -9.84 22.47
C THR A 117 22.29 -10.79 21.58
N GLY A 118 21.13 -10.34 21.08
CA GLY A 118 20.16 -11.15 20.33
C GLY A 118 20.28 -11.07 18.80
N GLY A 119 21.41 -10.57 18.29
CA GLY A 119 21.65 -10.41 16.86
C GLY A 119 21.66 -11.71 16.05
N LEU A 120 21.58 -11.57 14.73
CA LEU A 120 21.44 -12.68 13.79
C LEU A 120 22.58 -12.68 12.78
N LEU A 121 23.28 -13.82 12.67
CA LEU A 121 24.28 -14.14 11.63
C LEU A 121 25.46 -13.15 11.52
N TRP A 122 25.22 -11.94 11.02
CA TRP A 122 26.25 -10.92 10.72
C TRP A 122 26.17 -9.67 11.63
N PHE A 123 25.22 -9.61 12.56
CA PHE A 123 25.09 -8.53 13.54
C PHE A 123 24.92 -9.07 14.95
N THR A 124 25.46 -8.36 15.94
CA THR A 124 25.50 -8.75 17.36
C THR A 124 24.26 -8.30 18.13
N ASP A 125 23.66 -7.22 17.68
CA ASP A 125 22.59 -6.47 18.33
C ASP A 125 21.42 -6.22 17.37
N LEU A 126 20.19 -6.40 17.89
CA LEU A 126 18.94 -6.42 17.13
C LEU A 126 18.33 -5.03 16.91
#